data_AF-R6F5D4-F1
#
_entry.id   AF-R6F5D4-F1
#
_cell.length_a   1.000
_cell.length_b   1.000
_cell.length_c   1.000
_cell.angle_alpha   90.00
_cell.angle_beta   90.00
_cell.angle_gamma   90.00
#
_symmetry.space_group_name_H-M   'P 1'
#
loop_
_entity.id
_entity.type
_entity.pdbx_description
1 polymer ?
#
loop_
_entity_poly.entity_id
_entity_poly.type
_entity_poly.pdbx_seq_one_letter_code
_entity_poly.pdbx_strand_id
1 'polypeptide(L)' 'METMNRTKEFDRLAFTVLAIEASAQKMNISPSEMRRRLEKVGLIKSLIQDCYDTLHTESREAVANDVVEALKNWEKE' A
#
# COMPACT_ATOMS: atom_id res chain seq x y z
N MET A 1 11.43 -15.83 -26.64
CA MET A 1 10.73 -14.59 -26.29
C MET A 1 11.24 -14.18 -24.93
N GLU A 2 12.34 -13.43 -24.92
CA GLU A 2 12.94 -12.89 -23.69
C GLU A 2 12.08 -11.74 -23.22
N THR A 3 11.18 -11.94 -22.27
CA THR A 3 10.48 -10.81 -21.66
C THR A 3 10.22 -11.06 -20.19
N MET A 4 10.96 -10.29 -19.40
CA MET A 4 10.64 -9.84 -18.05
C MET A 4 10.82 -10.90 -16.98
N ASN A 5 12.06 -10.98 -16.49
CA ASN A 5 12.28 -11.15 -15.05
C ASN A 5 11.59 -9.97 -14.34
N ARG A 6 10.26 -10.04 -14.22
CA ARG A 6 9.45 -9.04 -13.52
C ARG A 6 9.83 -9.23 -12.06
N THR A 7 10.82 -8.45 -11.63
CA THR A 7 11.41 -8.58 -10.30
C THR A 7 10.28 -8.43 -9.30
N LYS A 8 10.20 -9.32 -8.31
CA LYS A 8 9.15 -9.30 -7.27
C LYS A 8 9.00 -7.92 -6.61
N GLU A 9 10.06 -7.11 -6.64
CA GLU A 9 10.10 -5.71 -6.21
C GLU A 9 9.21 -4.78 -7.04
N PHE A 10 9.10 -4.99 -8.35
CA PHE A 10 8.27 -4.19 -9.24
C PHE A 10 6.78 -4.45 -8.99
N ASP A 11 6.38 -5.71 -8.85
CA ASP A 11 4.99 -6.06 -8.50
C ASP A 11 4.62 -5.51 -7.11
N ARG A 12 5.54 -5.55 -6.13
CA ARG A 12 5.34 -4.92 -4.82
C ARG A 12 5.17 -3.40 -4.91
N LEU A 13 5.99 -2.73 -5.73
CA LEU A 13 5.88 -1.29 -5.95
C LEU A 13 4.54 -0.92 -6.60
N ALA A 14 4.17 -1.61 -7.67
CA ALA A 14 2.89 -1.39 -8.36
C ALA A 14 1.70 -1.63 -7.42
N PHE A 15 1.78 -2.68 -6.60
CA PHE A 15 0.77 -2.98 -5.59
C PHE A 15 0.70 -1.92 -4.50
N THR A 16 1.85 -1.46 -4.00
CA THR A 16 1.93 -0.39 -2.99
C THR A 16 1.28 0.88 -3.52
N VAL A 17 1.56 1.27 -4.77
CA VAL A 17 0.94 2.44 -5.41
C VAL A 17 -0.58 2.25 -5.53
N LEU A 18 -1.04 1.08 -5.98
CA LEU A 18 -2.46 0.72 -6.05
C LEU A 18 -3.16 0.79 -4.68
N ALA A 19 -2.51 0.29 -3.62
CA ALA A 19 -3.03 0.36 -2.26
C ALA A 19 -3.16 1.81 -1.79
N ILE A 20 -2.13 2.63 -2.03
CA ILE A 20 -2.16 4.08 -1.71
C ILE A 20 -3.31 4.77 -2.46
N GLU A 21 -3.47 4.50 -3.75
CA GLU A 21 -4.54 5.09 -4.57
C GLU A 21 -5.93 4.65 -4.09
N ALA A 22 -6.11 3.36 -3.80
CA ALA A 22 -7.38 2.83 -3.30
C ALA A 22 -7.74 3.41 -1.92
N SER A 23 -6.77 3.49 -1.01
CA SER A 23 -6.94 4.10 0.31
C SER A 23 -7.21 5.61 0.21
N ALA A 24 -6.51 6.32 -0.69
CA ALA A 24 -6.73 7.75 -0.92
C ALA A 24 -8.15 8.04 -1.44
N GLN A 25 -8.62 7.24 -2.41
CA GLN A 25 -10.01 7.32 -2.88
C GLN A 25 -11.00 7.06 -1.75
N LYS A 26 -10.74 6.06 -0.89
CA LYS A 26 -11.59 5.70 0.24
C LYS A 26 -11.66 6.80 1.31
N MET A 27 -10.57 7.53 1.53
CA MET A 27 -10.51 8.67 2.45
C MET A 27 -10.90 10.01 1.78
N ASN A 28 -11.21 10.00 0.48
CA ASN A 28 -11.50 11.19 -0.31
C ASN A 28 -10.37 12.25 -0.25
N ILE A 29 -9.11 11.81 -0.26
CA ILE A 29 -7.93 12.67 -0.28
C ILE A 29 -7.09 12.41 -1.53
N SER A 30 -6.18 13.32 -1.84
CA SER A 30 -5.24 13.10 -2.95
C SER A 30 -4.24 11.99 -2.62
N PRO A 31 -3.87 11.14 -3.59
CA PRO A 31 -2.88 10.07 -3.39
C PRO A 31 -1.51 10.61 -2.93
N SER A 32 -1.16 11.84 -3.32
CA SER A 32 0.03 12.53 -2.83
C SER A 32 0.00 12.78 -1.31
N GLU A 33 -1.15 13.17 -0.75
CA GLU A 33 -1.31 13.37 0.69
C GLU A 33 -1.33 12.03 1.42
N MET A 34 -2.05 11.04 0.88
CA MET A 34 -2.05 9.68 1.41
C MET A 34 -0.63 9.11 1.48
N ARG A 35 0.14 9.22 0.38
CA ARG A 35 1.56 8.82 0.34
C ARG A 35 2.37 9.54 1.40
N ARG A 36 2.21 10.87 1.54
CA ARG A 36 2.97 11.66 2.52
C ARG A 36 2.66 11.25 3.95
N ARG A 37 1.39 10.98 4.25
CA ARG A 37 0.98 10.45 5.56
C ARG A 37 1.58 9.08 5.83
N LEU A 38 1.52 8.16 4.86
CA LEU A 38 2.12 6.84 4.96
C LEU A 38 3.65 6.86 5.08
N GLU A 39 4.30 7.80 4.40
CA GLU A 39 5.75 8.03 4.52
C GLU A 39 6.11 8.53 5.92
N LYS A 40 5.30 9.44 6.48
CA LYS A 40 5.50 10.00 7.83
C LYS A 40 5.42 8.94 8.93
N VAL A 41 4.52 7.97 8.80
CA VAL A 41 4.35 6.87 9.78
C VAL A 41 5.17 5.63 9.41
N GLY A 42 5.99 5.68 8.36
CA GLY A 42 6.83 4.54 7.93
C GLY A 42 6.07 3.35 7.36
N LEU A 43 4.77 3.49 7.08
CA LEU A 43 3.91 2.41 6.56
C LEU A 43 4.29 1.97 5.15
N ILE A 44 5.05 2.76 4.38
CA ILE A 44 5.57 2.34 3.06
C ILE A 44 6.50 1.11 3.21
N LYS A 45 7.35 1.08 4.23
CA LYS A 45 8.20 -0.09 4.51
C LYS A 45 7.36 -1.28 4.96
N SER A 46 6.33 -1.02 5.77
CA SER A 46 5.39 -2.04 6.21
C SER A 46 4.65 -2.64 5.02
N LEU A 47 4.16 -1.83 4.08
CA LEU A 47 3.46 -2.31 2.88
C LEU A 47 4.36 -3.19 1.99
N ILE A 48 5.63 -2.83 1.82
CA ILE A 48 6.55 -3.65 1.00
C ILE A 48 6.88 -5.00 1.68
N GLN A 49 6.89 -5.04 3.02
CA GLN A 49 7.24 -6.24 3.78
C GLN A 49 6.01 -7.12 4.07
N ASP A 50 4.91 -6.51 4.50
CA ASP A 50 3.62 -7.12 4.80
C ASP A 50 2.98 -7.65 3.52
N CYS A 51 2.81 -6.81 2.48
CA CYS A 51 2.22 -7.26 1.22
C CYS A 51 3.04 -8.33 0.49
N TYR A 52 4.32 -8.55 0.81
CA TYR A 52 5.06 -9.68 0.25
C TYR A 52 4.57 -11.02 0.79
N ASP A 53 4.17 -11.07 2.05
CA ASP A 53 3.59 -12.26 2.67
C ASP A 53 2.10 -12.39 2.28
N THR A 54 1.37 -11.27 2.27
CA THR A 54 -0.07 -11.22 1.98
C THR A 54 -0.45 -11.45 0.51
N LEU A 55 0.47 -11.22 -0.43
CA LEU A 55 0.27 -11.50 -1.87
C LEU A 55 -0.06 -12.97 -2.17
N HIS A 56 0.11 -13.88 -1.21
CA HIS A 56 -0.33 -15.26 -1.34
C HIS A 56 -1.83 -15.50 -1.05
N THR A 57 -2.55 -14.57 -0.40
CA THR A 57 -3.92 -14.85 0.08
C THR A 57 -4.91 -13.67 0.11
N GLU A 58 -4.47 -12.42 0.13
CA GLU A 58 -5.39 -11.28 0.38
C GLU A 58 -5.73 -10.43 -0.86
N SER A 59 -6.96 -9.91 -0.86
CA SER A 59 -7.50 -9.07 -1.92
C SER A 59 -7.09 -7.60 -1.76
N ARG A 60 -6.94 -6.88 -2.88
CA ARG A 60 -6.57 -5.45 -2.94
C ARG A 60 -7.41 -4.54 -2.02
N GLU A 61 -8.69 -4.86 -1.86
CA GLU A 61 -9.61 -4.10 -1.02
C GLU A 61 -9.36 -4.28 0.48
N ALA A 62 -8.90 -5.47 0.90
CA ALA A 62 -8.51 -5.75 2.27
C ALA A 62 -7.28 -4.91 2.64
N VAL A 63 -6.24 -4.95 1.80
CA VAL A 63 -5.04 -4.12 1.99
C VAL A 63 -5.37 -2.63 2.04
N ALA A 64 -6.22 -2.13 1.14
CA ALA A 64 -6.62 -0.73 1.17
C ALA A 64 -7.35 -0.37 2.48
N ASN A 65 -8.10 -1.31 3.06
CA ASN A 65 -8.75 -1.12 4.35
C ASN A 65 -7.73 -1.10 5.50
N ASP A 66 -6.83 -2.09 5.57
CA ASP A 66 -5.75 -2.15 6.56
C ASP A 66 -4.88 -0.89 6.55
N VAL A 67 -4.54 -0.38 5.36
CA VAL A 67 -3.78 0.87 5.22
C VAL A 67 -4.53 2.07 5.79
N VAL A 68 -5.84 2.16 5.55
CA VAL A 68 -6.69 3.25 6.08
C VAL A 68 -6.87 3.11 7.58
N GLU A 69 -7.08 1.89 8.09
CA GLU A 69 -7.24 1.62 9.52
C GLU A 69 -5.95 1.87 10.28
N ALA A 70 -4.81 1.39 9.78
CA ALA A 70 -3.49 1.67 10.33
C ALA A 70 -3.24 3.19 10.36
N LEU A 71 -3.46 3.88 9.24
CA LEU A 71 -3.28 5.33 9.20
C LEU A 71 -4.17 6.06 10.22
N LYS A 72 -5.45 5.69 10.30
CA LYS A 72 -6.37 6.25 11.30
C LYS A 72 -5.92 5.96 12.72
N ASN A 73 -5.40 4.76 13.00
CA ASN A 73 -4.88 4.40 14.32
C ASN A 73 -3.67 5.29 14.68
N TRP A 74 -2.75 5.50 13.74
CA TRP A 74 -1.61 6.40 13.91
C TRP A 74 -2.00 7.88 14.05
N GLU A 75 -3.08 8.33 13.42
CA GLU A 75 -3.59 9.71 13.58
C GLU A 75 -4.39 9.91 14.89
N LYS A 76 -4.80 8.82 15.55
CA LYS A 76 -5.61 8.85 16.78
C LYS A 76 -4.77 8.76 18.05
N GLU A 77 -3.49 8.39 17.93
CA GLU A 77 -2.48 8.39 18.98
C GLU A 77 -1.74 9.74 19.03
#